data_AF-A0A9R1X5A8-F1
#
_entry.id   AF-A0A9R1X5A8-F1
#
_cell.length_a   1.000
_cell.length_b   1.000
_cell.length_c   1.000
_cell.angle_alpha   90.00
_cell.angle_beta   90.00
_cell.angle_gamma   90.00
#
_symmetry.space_group_name_H-M   'P 1'
#
loop_
_entity.id
_entity.type
_entity.pdbx_description
1 polymer ?
#
loop_
_entity_poly.entity_id
_entity_poly.type
_entity_poly.pdbx_seq_one_letter_code
_entity_poly.pdbx_strand_id
1 'polypeptide(L)'
;MGQVPAIVDGKLKLFESHAILIYLSCAFPGVASHWYPGDPAERAKIIIQAEEILLRSLSKLENVWLKDGRFLGGSTQPSIADLSLACEVMQLQLLSEKDYNRILSPYKKVKKWIEDIRSATAPYFDEVHEHLFESQKGIREKMVTQSGKNNVRSKM
;
A
#
# COMPACT_ATOMS: atom_id res chain seq x y z
N MET A 1 -20.34 2.93 5.85
CA MET A 1 -19.06 2.22 5.68
C MET A 1 -19.15 0.88 6.40
N GLY A 2 -18.93 -0.22 5.67
CA GLY A 2 -18.90 -1.59 6.17
C GLY A 2 -17.54 -2.25 5.91
N GLN A 3 -16.45 -1.49 6.12
CA GLN A 3 -15.08 -1.94 5.88
C GLN A 3 -14.49 -2.61 7.12
N VAL A 4 -13.66 -3.64 6.89
CA VAL A 4 -12.95 -4.38 7.92
C VAL A 4 -11.46 -4.49 7.56
N PRO A 5 -10.54 -4.56 8.53
CA PRO A 5 -10.79 -4.53 9.97
C PRO A 5 -11.18 -3.13 10.47
N ALA A 6 -11.95 -3.11 11.54
CA ALA A 6 -12.41 -1.89 12.20
C ALA A 6 -12.30 -2.07 13.72
N ILE A 7 -12.02 -0.99 14.43
CA ILE A 7 -12.02 -0.96 15.89
C ILE A 7 -12.79 0.25 16.40
N VAL A 8 -13.45 0.06 17.55
CA VAL A 8 -14.10 1.14 18.30
C VAL A 8 -13.43 1.23 19.67
N ASP A 9 -12.87 2.39 19.98
CA ASP A 9 -12.31 2.71 21.31
C ASP A 9 -12.98 3.99 21.83
N GLY A 10 -13.94 3.83 22.74
CA GLY A 10 -14.81 4.91 23.19
C GLY A 10 -15.58 5.57 22.03
N LYS A 11 -15.24 6.83 21.73
CA LYS A 11 -15.84 7.59 20.62
C LYS A 11 -15.05 7.47 19.31
N LEU A 12 -13.83 6.94 19.36
CA LEU A 12 -12.96 6.80 18.20
C LEU A 12 -13.38 5.56 17.39
N LYS A 13 -13.57 5.74 16.08
CA LYS A 13 -13.79 4.65 15.12
C LYS A 13 -12.64 4.67 14.13
N LEU A 14 -11.84 3.62 14.10
CA LEU A 14 -10.72 3.48 13.19
C LEU A 14 -10.93 2.30 12.25
N PHE A 15 -10.50 2.50 11.02
CA PHE A 15 -10.40 1.51 9.95
C PHE A 15 -8.95 1.54 9.45
N GLU A 16 -8.59 0.63 8.55
CA GLU A 16 -7.22 0.35 8.12
C GLU A 16 -6.38 -0.39 9.17
N SER A 17 -6.02 -1.63 8.85
CA SER A 17 -5.28 -2.53 9.74
C SER A 17 -4.00 -1.89 10.28
N HIS A 18 -3.22 -1.23 9.42
CA HIS A 18 -1.96 -0.58 9.80
C HIS A 18 -2.18 0.58 10.79
N ALA A 19 -3.19 1.43 10.55
CA ALA A 19 -3.52 2.52 11.45
C ALA A 19 -4.03 2.00 12.80
N ILE A 20 -4.85 0.95 12.78
CA ILE A 20 -5.34 0.26 13.98
C ILE A 20 -4.17 -0.31 14.78
N LEU A 21 -3.22 -1.00 14.15
CA LEU A 21 -2.07 -1.61 14.84
C LEU A 21 -1.14 -0.56 15.47
N ILE A 22 -0.87 0.53 14.76
CA ILE A 22 -0.07 1.64 15.31
C ILE A 22 -0.82 2.29 16.48
N TYR A 23 -2.12 2.56 16.33
CA TYR A 23 -2.95 3.10 17.41
C TYR A 23 -2.91 2.23 18.65
N LEU A 24 -3.17 0.93 18.50
CA LEU A 24 -3.17 -0.02 19.60
C LEU A 24 -1.80 -0.06 20.31
N SER A 25 -0.72 -0.04 19.54
CA SER A 25 0.64 -0.07 20.09
C SER A 25 1.01 1.20 20.85
N CYS A 26 0.48 2.36 20.43
CA CYS A 26 0.77 3.65 21.07
C CYS A 26 -0.19 4.02 22.21
N ALA A 27 -1.47 3.65 22.10
CA ALA A 27 -2.52 4.09 23.02
C ALA A 27 -2.62 3.24 24.30
N PHE A 28 -2.13 1.99 24.28
CA PHE A 28 -2.29 1.04 25.38
C PHE A 28 -0.93 0.67 25.99
N PRO A 29 -0.59 1.19 27.20
CA PRO A 29 0.70 0.95 27.85
C PRO A 29 1.01 -0.52 28.15
N GLY A 30 0.01 -1.41 28.12
CA GLY A 30 0.18 -2.86 28.30
C GLY A 30 0.66 -3.60 27.04
N VAL A 31 0.71 -2.94 25.88
CA VAL A 31 1.22 -3.52 24.64
C VAL A 31 2.75 -3.46 24.64
N ALA A 32 3.40 -4.60 24.41
CA ALA A 32 4.85 -4.69 24.46
C ALA A 32 5.51 -3.86 23.35
N SER A 33 6.56 -3.11 23.70
CA SER A 33 7.23 -2.15 22.79
C SER A 33 7.88 -2.78 21.55
N HIS A 34 8.16 -4.09 21.56
CA HIS A 34 8.74 -4.78 20.41
C HIS A 34 7.79 -4.84 19.20
N TRP A 35 6.48 -4.67 19.40
CA TRP A 35 5.50 -4.60 18.30
C TRP A 35 5.62 -3.29 17.50
N TYR A 36 5.90 -2.18 18.18
CA TYR A 36 6.15 -0.89 17.56
C TYR A 36 7.02 -0.03 18.49
N PRO A 37 8.35 0.01 18.27
CA PRO A 37 9.27 0.67 19.19
C PRO A 37 8.96 2.16 19.38
N GLY A 38 9.05 2.64 20.62
CA GLY A 38 8.89 4.07 20.90
C GLY A 38 10.00 4.93 20.28
N ASP A 39 11.22 4.38 20.23
CA ASP A 39 12.38 5.06 19.66
C ASP A 39 12.23 5.29 18.15
N PRO A 40 12.28 6.54 17.67
CA PRO A 40 12.18 6.84 16.24
C PRO A 40 13.31 6.24 15.41
N ALA A 41 14.53 6.11 15.94
CA ALA A 41 15.65 5.57 15.19
C ALA A 41 15.51 4.05 14.96
N GLU A 42 15.03 3.31 15.95
CA GLU A 42 14.64 1.90 15.80
C GLU A 42 13.51 1.71 14.80
N ARG A 43 12.45 2.53 14.86
CA ARG A 43 11.37 2.50 13.85
C ARG A 43 11.87 2.76 12.44
N ALA A 44 12.76 3.74 12.25
CA ALA A 44 13.35 4.03 10.95
C ALA A 44 14.10 2.82 10.39
N LYS A 45 14.89 2.11 11.22
CA LYS A 45 15.59 0.90 10.80
C LYS A 45 14.63 -0.20 10.34
N ILE A 46 13.52 -0.40 11.05
CA ILE A 46 12.49 -1.39 10.67
C ILE A 46 11.86 -1.03 9.33
N ILE A 47 11.49 0.24 9.13
CA ILE A 47 10.87 0.72 7.89
C ILE A 47 11.82 0.57 6.70
N ILE A 48 13.10 0.91 6.87
CA ILE A 48 14.13 0.75 5.82
C ILE A 48 14.24 -0.73 5.42
N GLN A 49 14.35 -1.64 6.40
CA GLN A 49 14.43 -3.09 6.12
C GLN A 49 13.15 -3.61 5.45
N ALA A 50 11.97 -3.14 5.87
CA ALA A 50 10.71 -3.51 5.25
C ALA A 50 10.65 -3.09 3.77
N GLU A 51 11.14 -1.89 3.45
CA GLU A 51 11.23 -1.42 2.07
C GLU A 51 12.20 -2.27 1.24
N GLU A 52 13.37 -2.64 1.78
CA GLU A 52 14.30 -3.56 1.10
C GLU A 52 13.67 -4.94 0.83
N ILE A 53 12.84 -5.45 1.75
CA ILE A 53 12.09 -6.69 1.56
C ILE A 53 11.04 -6.53 0.46
N LEU A 54 10.29 -5.42 0.45
CA LEU A 54 9.31 -5.10 -0.58
C LEU A 54 9.96 -5.06 -1.96
N LEU A 55 11.06 -4.33 -2.13
CA LEU A 55 11.76 -4.20 -3.41
C LEU A 55 12.31 -5.54 -3.92
N ARG A 56 12.85 -6.38 -3.02
CA ARG A 56 13.26 -7.75 -3.36
C ARG A 56 12.07 -8.62 -3.78
N SER A 57 10.93 -8.46 -3.13
CA SER A 57 9.70 -9.21 -3.43
C SER A 57 9.11 -8.81 -4.78
N LEU A 58 9.06 -7.50 -5.07
CA LEU A 58 8.66 -6.98 -6.39
C LEU A 58 9.61 -7.45 -7.49
N SER A 59 10.92 -7.49 -7.22
CA SER A 59 11.90 -8.04 -8.16
C SER A 59 11.66 -9.53 -8.46
N LYS A 60 11.34 -10.33 -7.43
CA LYS A 60 10.95 -11.74 -7.63
C LYS A 60 9.65 -11.87 -8.40
N LEU A 61 8.65 -11.03 -8.10
CA LEU A 61 7.38 -11.00 -8.83
C LEU A 61 7.61 -10.74 -10.32
N GLU A 62 8.36 -9.69 -10.66
CA GLU A 62 8.69 -9.30 -12.04
C GLU A 62 9.48 -10.39 -12.79
N ASN A 63 10.55 -10.91 -12.16
CA ASN A 63 11.56 -11.69 -12.88
C ASN A 63 11.39 -13.21 -12.77
N VAL A 64 10.61 -13.70 -11.80
CA VAL A 64 10.39 -15.12 -11.57
C VAL A 64 8.92 -15.46 -11.85
N TRP A 65 8.00 -14.84 -11.12
CA TRP A 65 6.59 -15.24 -11.15
C TRP A 65 5.83 -14.76 -12.39
N LEU A 66 6.25 -13.62 -12.96
CA LEU A 66 5.74 -13.04 -14.20
C LEU A 66 6.75 -13.18 -15.36
N LYS A 67 7.71 -14.11 -15.24
CA LYS A 67 8.78 -14.24 -16.24
C LYS A 67 8.22 -14.55 -17.63
N ASP A 68 7.42 -15.61 -17.72
CA ASP A 68 7.03 -16.26 -18.97
C ASP A 68 5.49 -16.23 -19.22
N GLY A 69 4.71 -15.62 -18.34
CA GLY A 69 3.24 -15.63 -18.38
C GLY A 69 2.58 -14.27 -18.25
N ARG A 70 1.29 -14.23 -18.64
CA ARG A 70 0.42 -13.06 -18.42
C ARG A 70 -0.01 -12.95 -16.96
N PHE A 71 -0.22 -14.09 -16.31
CA PHE A 71 -0.60 -14.24 -14.91
C PHE A 71 0.44 -15.07 -14.15
N LEU A 72 0.31 -15.12 -12.82
CA LEU A 72 1.23 -15.85 -11.96
C LEU A 72 1.35 -17.33 -12.38
N GLY A 73 2.57 -17.86 -12.32
CA GLY A 73 2.85 -19.26 -12.64
C GLY A 73 2.84 -19.59 -14.14
N GLY A 74 2.94 -18.60 -15.02
CA GLY A 74 2.98 -18.84 -16.48
C GLY A 74 1.61 -18.99 -17.13
N SER A 75 0.52 -18.75 -16.39
CA SER A 75 -0.84 -18.98 -16.88
C SER A 75 -1.31 -17.92 -17.87
N THR A 76 -2.22 -18.32 -18.77
CA THR A 76 -2.95 -17.43 -19.68
C THR A 76 -4.22 -16.85 -19.06
N GLN A 77 -4.71 -17.43 -17.95
CA GLN A 77 -5.89 -16.98 -17.19
C GLN A 77 -5.52 -16.67 -15.74
N PRO A 78 -6.18 -15.71 -15.07
CA PRO A 78 -5.92 -15.41 -13.66
C PRO A 78 -6.43 -16.54 -12.76
N SER A 79 -5.78 -16.67 -11.61
CA SER A 79 -6.14 -17.60 -10.54
C SER A 79 -6.40 -16.85 -9.23
N ILE A 80 -6.80 -17.57 -8.18
CA ILE A 80 -6.89 -16.99 -6.84
C ILE A 80 -5.56 -16.44 -6.34
N ALA A 81 -4.42 -16.98 -6.80
CA ALA A 81 -3.11 -16.45 -6.45
C ALA A 81 -2.92 -15.03 -6.99
N ASP A 82 -3.42 -14.76 -8.20
CA ASP A 82 -3.36 -13.44 -8.82
C ASP A 82 -4.19 -12.44 -8.03
N LEU A 83 -5.43 -12.80 -7.68
CA LEU A 83 -6.33 -11.94 -6.91
C LEU A 83 -5.75 -11.61 -5.52
N SER A 84 -5.31 -12.63 -4.79
CA SER A 84 -4.74 -12.44 -3.45
C SER A 84 -3.52 -11.52 -3.48
N LEU A 85 -2.60 -11.73 -4.43
CA LEU A 85 -1.41 -10.88 -4.52
C LEU A 85 -1.73 -9.47 -5.02
N ALA A 86 -2.69 -9.33 -5.94
CA ALA A 86 -3.09 -8.03 -6.46
C ALA A 86 -3.64 -7.13 -5.36
N CYS A 87 -4.47 -7.66 -4.46
CA CYS A 87 -4.96 -6.93 -3.30
C CYS A 87 -3.82 -6.31 -2.47
N GLU A 88 -2.75 -7.06 -2.22
CA GLU A 88 -1.60 -6.57 -1.45
C GLU A 88 -0.79 -5.52 -2.21
N VAL A 89 -0.56 -5.72 -3.51
CA VAL A 89 0.19 -4.75 -4.34
C VAL A 89 -0.61 -3.46 -4.52
N MET A 90 -1.95 -3.54 -4.61
CA MET A 90 -2.81 -2.37 -4.77
C MET A 90 -2.75 -1.41 -3.59
N GLN A 91 -2.41 -1.87 -2.37
CA GLN A 91 -2.22 -0.98 -1.23
C GLN A 91 -1.12 0.07 -1.45
N LEU A 92 -0.14 -0.20 -2.34
CA LEU A 92 0.89 0.78 -2.71
C LEU A 92 0.31 2.04 -3.36
N GLN A 93 -0.91 1.98 -3.92
CA GLN A 93 -1.59 3.16 -4.50
C GLN A 93 -1.85 4.26 -3.49
N LEU A 94 -1.89 3.93 -2.18
CA LEU A 94 -2.04 4.89 -1.08
C LEU A 94 -0.76 5.68 -0.77
N LEU A 95 0.38 5.29 -1.35
CA LEU A 95 1.61 6.06 -1.23
C LEU A 95 1.52 7.41 -1.95
N SER A 96 2.44 8.30 -1.59
CA SER A 96 2.67 9.52 -2.37
C SER A 96 2.96 9.16 -3.82
N GLU A 97 2.58 10.02 -4.77
CA GLU A 97 2.88 9.77 -6.19
C GLU A 97 4.38 9.59 -6.43
N LYS A 98 5.21 10.36 -5.70
CA LYS A 98 6.67 10.26 -5.75
C LYS A 98 7.14 8.86 -5.33
N ASP A 99 6.67 8.36 -4.18
CA ASP A 99 7.11 7.06 -3.66
C ASP A 99 6.53 5.89 -4.44
N TYR A 100 5.26 5.99 -4.83
CA TYR A 100 4.63 5.03 -5.74
C TYR A 100 5.45 4.87 -7.02
N ASN A 101 5.82 5.98 -7.66
CA ASN A 101 6.63 5.95 -8.88
C ASN A 101 8.04 5.44 -8.61
N ARG A 102 8.69 5.87 -7.52
CA ARG A 102 10.03 5.39 -7.13
C ARG A 102 10.06 3.87 -6.93
N ILE A 103 9.02 3.31 -6.33
CA ILE A 103 8.92 1.88 -6.02
C ILE A 103 8.46 1.08 -7.23
N LEU A 104 7.35 1.43 -7.88
CA LEU A 104 6.74 0.58 -8.92
C LEU A 104 7.17 0.89 -10.35
N SER A 105 7.74 2.06 -10.64
CA SER A 105 8.14 2.38 -12.02
C SER A 105 9.12 1.38 -12.67
N PRO A 106 10.09 0.78 -11.94
CA PRO A 106 11.04 -0.19 -12.51
C PRO A 106 10.38 -1.51 -12.92
N TYR A 107 9.26 -1.89 -12.31
CA TYR A 107 8.61 -3.20 -12.48
C TYR A 107 7.48 -3.11 -13.51
N LYS A 108 7.85 -3.19 -14.79
CA LYS A 108 6.93 -3.00 -15.92
C LYS A 108 5.94 -4.15 -16.07
N LYS A 109 6.39 -5.39 -15.88
CA LYS A 109 5.51 -6.57 -15.93
C LYS A 109 4.54 -6.58 -14.78
N VAL A 110 4.96 -6.17 -13.57
CA VAL A 110 4.05 -6.01 -12.42
C VAL A 110 2.92 -5.03 -12.76
N LYS A 111 3.24 -3.85 -13.28
CA LYS A 111 2.21 -2.87 -13.69
C LYS A 111 1.28 -3.42 -14.76
N LYS A 112 1.82 -4.09 -15.77
CA LYS A 112 1.02 -4.74 -16.82
C LYS A 112 0.12 -5.84 -16.27
N TRP A 113 0.63 -6.67 -15.35
CA TRP A 113 -0.10 -7.75 -14.70
C TRP A 113 -1.29 -7.23 -13.89
N ILE A 114 -1.13 -6.11 -13.15
CA ILE A 114 -2.26 -5.45 -12.47
C ILE A 114 -3.36 -5.06 -13.46
N GLU A 115 -3.00 -4.43 -14.58
CA GLU A 115 -3.98 -4.05 -15.62
C GLU A 115 -4.62 -5.27 -16.30
N ASP A 116 -3.86 -6.34 -16.49
CA ASP A 116 -4.37 -7.59 -17.04
C ASP A 116 -5.38 -8.26 -16.09
N ILE A 117 -5.13 -8.24 -14.78
CA ILE A 117 -6.09 -8.71 -13.76
C ILE A 117 -7.33 -7.82 -13.72
N ARG A 118 -7.13 -6.50 -13.67
CA ARG A 118 -8.23 -5.51 -13.69
C ARG A 118 -9.15 -5.75 -14.88
N SER A 119 -8.58 -5.95 -16.07
CA SER A 119 -9.33 -6.24 -17.29
C SER A 119 -10.04 -7.60 -17.22
N ALA A 120 -9.36 -8.64 -16.73
CA ALA A 120 -9.92 -9.99 -16.65
C ALA A 120 -11.02 -10.14 -15.59
N THR A 121 -11.07 -9.23 -14.62
CA THR A 121 -12.04 -9.24 -13.51
C THR A 121 -12.99 -8.05 -13.52
N ALA A 122 -13.04 -7.33 -14.65
CA ALA A 122 -13.98 -6.23 -14.84
C ALA A 122 -15.45 -6.73 -14.77
N PRO A 123 -16.36 -5.95 -14.16
CA PRO A 123 -16.14 -4.64 -13.54
C PRO A 123 -15.67 -4.70 -12.08
N TYR A 124 -15.69 -5.89 -11.46
CA TYR A 124 -15.56 -6.06 -10.01
C TYR A 124 -14.25 -5.55 -9.42
N PHE A 125 -13.15 -5.55 -10.20
CA PHE A 125 -11.89 -4.98 -9.74
C PHE A 125 -12.05 -3.52 -9.31
N ASP A 126 -12.76 -2.72 -10.11
CA ASP A 126 -12.96 -1.30 -9.84
C ASP A 126 -13.94 -1.08 -8.70
N GLU A 127 -15.01 -1.90 -8.65
CA GLU A 127 -16.00 -1.85 -7.57
C GLU A 127 -15.35 -2.11 -6.20
N VAL A 128 -14.51 -3.14 -6.07
CA VAL A 128 -13.90 -3.47 -4.77
C VAL A 128 -12.76 -2.53 -4.37
N HIS A 129 -12.13 -1.85 -5.34
CA HIS A 129 -11.03 -0.90 -5.07
C HIS A 129 -11.48 0.57 -5.07
N GLU A 130 -12.78 0.86 -5.22
CA GLU A 130 -13.32 2.23 -5.28
C GLU A 130 -12.79 3.10 -4.12
N HIS A 131 -12.96 2.66 -2.88
CA HIS A 131 -12.52 3.40 -1.69
C HIS A 131 -11.00 3.59 -1.61
N LEU A 132 -10.23 2.65 -2.16
CA LEU A 132 -8.77 2.77 -2.24
C LEU A 132 -8.38 3.88 -3.21
N PHE A 133 -9.06 3.98 -4.36
CA PHE A 133 -8.83 5.06 -5.33
C PHE A 133 -9.29 6.43 -4.81
N GLU A 134 -10.41 6.50 -4.10
CA GLU A 134 -10.85 7.73 -3.42
C GLU A 134 -9.81 8.20 -2.39
N SER A 135 -9.31 7.27 -1.57
CA SER A 135 -8.29 7.55 -0.55
C SER A 135 -6.97 8.00 -1.17
N GLN A 136 -6.52 7.33 -2.23
CA GLN A 136 -5.36 7.72 -3.02
C GLN A 136 -5.49 9.17 -3.50
N LYS A 137 -6.62 9.53 -4.11
CA LYS A 137 -6.85 10.88 -4.62
C LYS A 137 -6.74 11.91 -3.50
N GLY A 138 -7.40 11.66 -2.37
CA GLY A 138 -7.34 12.53 -1.20
C GLY A 138 -5.93 12.70 -0.62
N ILE A 139 -5.12 11.64 -0.60
CA ILE A 139 -3.71 11.71 -0.14
C ILE A 139 -2.88 12.60 -1.08
N ARG A 140 -3.00 12.39 -2.40
CA ARG A 140 -2.23 13.12 -3.40
C ARG A 140 -2.58 14.61 -3.40
N GLU A 141 -3.85 14.96 -3.29
CA GLU A 141 -4.31 16.37 -3.20
C GLU A 141 -3.77 17.07 -1.94
N LYS A 142 -3.77 16.39 -0.78
CA LYS A 142 -3.22 16.94 0.47
C LYS A 142 -1.71 17.20 0.38
N MET A 143 -0.96 16.35 -0.32
CA MET A 143 0.49 16.54 -0.47
C MET A 143 0.83 17.71 -1.39
N VAL A 144 0.08 17.90 -2.48
CA VAL A 144 0.25 19.06 -3.39
C VAL A 144 0.00 20.38 -2.64
N THR A 145 -1.08 20.45 -1.87
CA THR A 145 -1.45 21.65 -1.10
C THR A 145 -0.45 21.98 0.02
N GLN A 146 0.13 20.98 0.68
CA GLN A 146 1.20 21.18 1.68
C GLN A 146 2.51 21.66 1.04
N SER A 147 2.90 21.12 -0.11
CA SER A 147 4.10 21.56 -0.83
C SER A 147 4.00 23.02 -1.28
N GLY A 148 2.82 23.47 -1.71
CA GLY A 148 2.55 24.87 -2.05
C GLY A 148 2.70 25.82 -0.87
N LYS A 149 2.16 25.45 0.31
CA LYS A 149 2.26 26.25 1.54
C LYS A 149 3.71 26.38 2.04
N ASN A 150 4.49 25.30 1.97
CA ASN A 150 5.90 25.33 2.37
C ASN A 150 6.75 26.21 1.44
N ASN A 151 6.48 26.21 0.14
CA ASN A 151 7.15 27.10 -0.83
C ASN A 151 6.84 28.59 -0.61
N VAL A 152 5.62 28.93 -0.16
CA VAL A 152 5.27 30.31 0.19
C VAL A 152 6.00 30.74 1.46
N ARG A 153 6.04 29.88 2.48
CA ARG A 153 6.70 30.17 3.76
C ARG A 153 8.23 30.23 3.67
N SER A 154 8.84 29.52 2.73
CA SER A 154 10.29 29.57 2.45
C SER A 154 10.73 30.81 1.66
N LYS A 155 9.79 31.58 1.09
CA LYS A 155 10.05 32.81 0.32
C LYS A 155 9.77 34.09 1.11
N MET A 156 9.31 33.97 2.35
CA MET A 156 9.18 35.05 3.33
C MET A 156 10.33 34.95 4.33
#